data_AF-A0AB39HIS8-F1
#
_entry.id   AF-A0AB39HIS8-F1
#
_cell.length_a   1.000
_cell.length_b   1.000
_cell.length_c   1.000
_cell.angle_alpha   90.00
_cell.angle_beta   90.00
_cell.angle_gamma   90.00
#
_symmetry.space_group_name_H-M   'P 1'
#
loop_
_entity.id
_entity.type
_entity.pdbx_description
1 polymer ?
#
loop_
_entity_poly.entity_id
_entity_poly.type
_entity_poly.pdbx_seq_one_letter_code
_entity_poly.pdbx_strand_id
1 'polypeptide(L)' 'MGLMACSPEVGSEQWCQEMDDKPKGDWTANQVGEYAEHCIFRKTQK' A
#
# COMPACT_ATOMS: atom_id res chain seq x y z
N MET A 1 26.58 -4.50 -6.08
CA MET A 1 25.52 -5.53 -5.88
C MET A 1 24.50 -4.93 -4.94
N GLY A 2 23.22 -4.94 -5.32
CA GLY A 2 22.10 -4.55 -4.45
C GLY A 2 21.45 -3.21 -4.78
N LEU A 3 20.69 -3.16 -5.88
CA LEU A 3 19.58 -2.21 -5.97
C LEU A 3 18.49 -2.77 -5.06
N MET A 4 18.50 -2.44 -3.77
CA MET A 4 17.26 -2.50 -3.02
C MET A 4 16.38 -1.44 -3.67
N ALA A 5 15.55 -1.88 -4.61
CA ALA A 5 14.49 -1.04 -5.16
C ALA A 5 13.80 -0.42 -3.95
N CYS A 6 13.74 0.91 -3.90
CA CYS A 6 13.04 1.61 -2.85
C CYS A 6 11.56 1.24 -2.97
N SER A 7 11.14 0.15 -2.33
CA SER A 7 9.73 -0.13 -2.14
C SER A 7 9.15 1.04 -1.35
N PRO A 8 8.06 1.65 -1.83
CA PRO A 8 7.46 2.76 -1.13
C PRO A 8 7.02 2.32 0.27
N GLU A 9 7.17 3.21 1.26
CA GLU A 9 6.82 2.90 2.65
C GLU A 9 5.32 2.59 2.76
N VAL A 10 4.98 1.56 3.54
CA VAL A 10 3.58 1.15 3.69
C VAL A 10 2.74 2.32 4.23
N GLY A 11 1.60 2.58 3.58
CA GLY A 11 0.72 3.69 3.90
C GLY A 11 1.16 5.07 3.39
N SER A 12 2.31 5.16 2.72
CA SER A 12 2.67 6.36 1.96
C SER A 12 1.74 6.53 0.77
N GLU A 13 1.62 7.76 0.27
CA GLU A 13 0.73 8.07 -0.86
C GLU A 13 1.12 7.29 -2.12
N GLN A 14 2.42 7.15 -2.35
CA GLN A 14 2.99 6.36 -3.44
C GLN A 14 2.72 4.86 -3.28
N TRP A 15 2.82 4.32 -2.06
CA TRP A 15 2.47 2.93 -1.79
C TRP A 15 0.97 2.67 -1.99
N CYS A 16 0.12 3.58 -1.53
CA CYS A 16 -1.33 3.48 -1.74
C CYS A 16 -1.69 3.46 -3.23
N GLN A 17 -1.03 4.27 -4.06
CA GLN A 17 -1.24 4.27 -5.51
C GLN A 17 -0.78 2.95 -6.13
N GLU A 18 0.42 2.48 -5.79
CA GLU A 18 0.95 1.22 -6.30
C GLU A 18 0.06 0.02 -5.92
N MET A 19 -0.47 0.02 -4.70
CA MET A 19 -1.43 -0.98 -4.25
C MET A 19 -2.76 -0.92 -5.01
N ASP A 20 -3.24 0.28 -5.39
CA ASP A 20 -4.47 0.45 -6.17
C ASP A 20 -4.36 -0.18 -7.57
N ASP A 21 -3.23 0.03 -8.23
CA ASP A 21 -2.89 -0.56 -9.53
C ASP A 21 -2.60 -2.07 -9.44
N LYS A 22 -2.20 -2.56 -8.26
CA LYS A 22 -1.89 -3.98 -8.05
C LYS A 22 -3.17 -4.84 -8.08
N PRO A 23 -3.22 -5.94 -8.86
CA PRO A 23 -4.38 -6.83 -8.88
C PRO A 23 -4.68 -7.41 -7.50
N LYS A 24 -5.93 -7.27 -7.02
CA LYS A 24 -6.36 -7.65 -5.67
C LYS A 24 -6.14 -9.13 -5.32
N GLY A 25 -6.13 -10.01 -6.33
CA GLY A 25 -5.85 -11.44 -6.13
C GLY A 25 -4.40 -11.75 -5.73
N ASP A 26 -3.49 -10.79 -5.90
CA ASP A 26 -2.07 -10.90 -5.56
C ASP A 26 -1.76 -10.24 -4.20
N TRP A 27 -2.79 -9.79 -3.48
CA TRP A 27 -2.64 -9.16 -2.18
C TRP A 27 -2.56 -10.22 -1.07
N THR A 28 -1.68 -9.97 -0.12
CA THR A 28 -1.65 -10.72 1.14
C THR A 28 -2.65 -10.13 2.15
N ALA A 29 -3.05 -10.93 3.15
CA ALA A 29 -3.95 -10.45 4.20
C ALA A 29 -3.40 -9.21 4.95
N ASN A 30 -2.09 -9.17 5.19
CA ASN A 30 -1.42 -8.00 5.78
C ASN A 30 -1.56 -6.76 4.89
N GLN A 31 -1.32 -6.89 3.59
CA GLN A 31 -1.43 -5.77 2.65
C GLN A 31 -2.84 -5.21 2.58
N VAL A 32 -3.87 -6.07 2.63
CA VAL A 32 -5.27 -5.63 2.69
C VAL A 32 -5.53 -4.78 3.93
N GLY A 33 -5.08 -5.25 5.11
CA GLY A 33 -5.24 -4.54 6.38
C GLY A 33 -4.53 -3.18 6.35
N GLU A 34 -3.25 -3.17 6.02
CA GLU A 34 -2.44 -1.96 5.97
C GLU A 34 -2.98 -0.94 4.94
N TYR A 35 -3.45 -1.40 3.78
CA TYR A 35 -4.06 -0.53 2.77
C TYR A 35 -5.39 0.04 3.27
N ALA A 36 -6.23 -0.76 3.91
CA ALA A 36 -7.47 -0.26 4.50
C ALA A 36 -7.18 0.81 5.57
N GLU A 37 -6.27 0.54 6.51
CA GLU A 37 -5.94 1.43 7.61
C GLU A 37 -5.26 2.73 7.15
N HIS A 38 -4.26 2.63 6.28
CA HIS A 38 -3.43 3.77 5.92
C HIS A 38 -3.91 4.54 4.68
N CYS A 39 -4.58 3.87 3.74
CA CYS A 39 -4.95 4.45 2.45
C CYS A 39 -6.44 4.79 2.35
N ILE A 40 -7.31 3.96 2.93
CA ILE A 40 -8.76 4.19 2.92
C ILE A 40 -9.19 4.98 4.16
N PHE A 41 -9.01 4.40 5.36
CA PHE A 41 -9.53 4.97 6.60
C PHE A 41 -8.93 6.35 6.92
N ARG A 42 -7.62 6.54 6.66
CA ARG A 42 -6.96 7.85 6.80
C ARG A 42 -7.57 8.93 5.89
N LYS A 43 -8.07 8.58 4.70
CA LYS A 43 -8.74 9.55 3.82
C LYS A 43 -10.16 9.90 4.32
N THR A 44 -10.80 9.02 5.07
CA THR A 44 -12.19 9.19 5.55
C THR A 44 -12.30 9.80 6.96
N GLN A 45 -11.21 9.88 7.72
CA GLN A 45 -11.16 10.52 9.05
C GLN A 45 -10.91 12.04 9.00
N LYS A 46 -11.12 12.67 7.83
CA LYS A 46 -10.99 14.12 7.65
C LYS A 46 -12.32 14.82 7.79
#